data_AF-E4YHD9-F1
#
_entry.id   AF-E4YHD9-F1
#
_cell.length_a   1.000
_cell.length_b   1.000
_cell.length_c   1.000
_cell.angle_alpha   90.00
_cell.angle_beta   90.00
_cell.angle_gamma   90.00
#
_symmetry.space_group_name_H-M   'P 1'
#
loop_
_entity.id
_entity.type
_entity.pdbx_description
1 polymer ?
#
loop_
_entity_poly.entity_id
_entity_poly.type
_entity_poly.pdbx_seq_one_letter_code
_entity_poly.pdbx_strand_id
1 'polypeptide(L)'
;VNPFQDILEHPWFRVNLKDYLFPAPGQQLQMGIDVEACQEVASKFGVCPDIVRKIVEEHLESPDLNQNEDPSRYLVAYRLIIDGKILQSQEPDFYLAPNKTSLLNLNVPKKAHPERMHELLDSGPADMVGAGQQMTKMPSTRQRPRSKWHLGIRSQSNSMHVMKEVYRALHELGFLWRNISFFRIRVKMDSKRNPGRHEKMNITLYRSPRCSERSPDYLLDFSSCQMENEREQSGDNSDWVSSHSTMEFFEMCSKIINKLALQGNN
;
A
#
# COMPACT_ATOMS: atom_id res chain seq x y z
N VAL A 1 5.56 13.62 -3.90
CA VAL A 1 5.11 15.02 -4.06
C VAL A 1 3.64 14.99 -3.75
N ASN A 2 3.23 15.58 -2.63
CA ASN A 2 1.83 15.60 -2.24
C ASN A 2 1.31 16.97 -2.70
N PRO A 3 0.74 17.08 -3.93
CA PRO A 3 0.50 18.37 -4.58
C PRO A 3 -0.42 19.29 -3.76
N PHE A 4 -1.24 18.70 -2.91
CA PHE A 4 -2.08 19.42 -1.96
C PHE A 4 -1.28 20.10 -0.84
N GLN A 5 -0.28 19.40 -0.29
CA GLN A 5 0.61 19.95 0.74
C GLN A 5 1.41 21.13 0.19
N ASP A 6 1.88 21.02 -1.06
CA ASP A 6 2.62 22.08 -1.74
C ASP A 6 1.76 23.36 -1.89
N ILE A 7 0.45 23.21 -2.11
CA ILE A 7 -0.51 24.33 -2.15
C ILE A 7 -0.71 24.94 -0.76
N LEU A 8 -0.86 24.12 0.29
CA LEU A 8 -1.00 24.59 1.68
C LEU A 8 0.25 25.32 2.20
N GLU A 9 1.41 24.98 1.66
CA GLU A 9 2.69 25.61 1.98
C GLU A 9 2.98 26.85 1.11
N HIS A 10 2.23 27.05 0.03
CA HIS A 10 2.48 28.13 -0.91
C HIS A 10 2.22 29.52 -0.26
N PRO A 11 3.17 30.48 -0.32
CA PRO A 11 3.05 31.77 0.37
C PRO A 11 1.79 32.55 0.01
N TRP A 12 1.38 32.52 -1.26
CA TRP A 12 0.15 33.17 -1.73
C TRP A 12 -1.11 32.55 -1.12
N PHE A 13 -1.14 31.22 -0.93
CA PHE A 13 -2.30 30.52 -0.39
C PHE A 13 -2.47 30.75 1.11
N ARG A 14 -1.36 31.03 1.82
CA ARG A 14 -1.36 31.35 3.26
C ARG A 14 -1.83 32.77 3.58
N VAL A 15 -1.96 33.65 2.59
CA VAL A 15 -2.46 35.02 2.81
C VAL A 15 -3.96 34.95 3.14
N ASN A 16 -4.35 35.46 4.32
CA ASN A 16 -5.73 35.43 4.83
C ASN A 16 -6.35 34.02 4.94
N LEU A 17 -5.52 32.98 5.05
CA LEU A 17 -6.01 31.63 5.26
C LEU A 17 -6.57 31.51 6.68
N LYS A 18 -7.83 31.11 6.79
CA LYS A 18 -8.48 30.94 8.09
C LYS A 18 -8.12 29.59 8.69
N ASP A 19 -7.72 29.57 9.96
CA ASP A 19 -7.20 28.38 10.65
C ASP A 19 -8.19 27.21 10.71
N TYR A 20 -9.49 27.49 10.69
CA TYR A 20 -10.53 26.45 10.70
C TYR A 20 -10.65 25.69 9.36
N LEU A 21 -10.10 26.22 8.25
CA LEU A 21 -10.18 25.56 6.94
C LEU A 21 -9.25 24.35 6.86
N PHE A 22 -8.11 24.43 7.57
CA PHE A 22 -7.12 23.36 7.66
C PHE A 22 -6.63 23.26 9.11
N PRO A 23 -7.47 22.75 10.02
CA PRO A 23 -7.05 22.62 11.41
C PRO A 23 -5.90 21.61 11.47
N ALA A 24 -4.98 21.80 12.42
CA ALA A 24 -3.99 20.76 12.70
C ALA A 24 -4.73 19.43 12.99
N PRO A 25 -4.15 18.26 12.71
CA PRO A 25 -4.84 16.98 12.91
C PRO A 25 -5.45 16.84 14.32
N GLY A 26 -4.78 17.39 15.35
CA GLY A 26 -5.34 17.42 16.71
C GLY A 26 -6.47 18.43 16.93
N GLN A 27 -6.53 19.53 16.17
CA GLN A 27 -7.64 20.48 16.19
C GLN A 27 -8.84 19.95 15.39
N GLN A 28 -8.64 19.21 14.30
CA GLN A 28 -9.74 18.61 13.52
C GLN A 28 -10.58 17.66 14.39
N LEU A 29 -9.90 16.88 15.22
CA LEU A 29 -10.50 15.94 16.17
C LEU A 29 -11.25 16.63 17.34
N GLN A 30 -11.04 17.94 17.50
CA GLN A 30 -11.67 18.76 18.54
C GLN A 30 -12.82 19.63 17.99
N MET A 31 -12.89 19.81 16.67
CA MET A 31 -13.85 20.67 15.96
C MET A 31 -15.12 19.94 15.49
N GLY A 32 -15.30 18.67 15.85
CA GLY A 32 -16.46 17.87 15.49
C GLY A 32 -16.39 16.46 16.07
N ILE A 33 -17.44 15.67 15.83
CA ILE A 33 -17.50 14.28 16.28
C ILE A 33 -16.85 13.38 15.24
N ASP A 34 -15.81 12.66 15.66
CA ASP A 34 -15.12 11.70 14.82
C ASP A 34 -15.95 10.41 14.70
N VAL A 35 -16.57 10.26 13.53
CA VAL A 35 -17.45 9.11 13.22
C VAL A 35 -16.69 7.79 13.25
N GLU A 36 -15.41 7.78 12.88
CA GLU A 36 -14.56 6.59 12.89
C GLU A 36 -14.23 6.16 14.33
N ALA A 37 -13.93 7.13 15.21
CA ALA A 37 -13.74 6.86 16.63
C ALA A 37 -15.03 6.34 17.28
N CYS A 38 -16.20 6.91 16.95
CA CYS A 38 -17.48 6.37 17.40
C CYS A 38 -17.71 4.93 16.92
N GLN A 39 -17.37 4.64 15.66
CA GLN A 39 -17.47 3.29 15.09
C GLN A 39 -16.52 2.30 15.78
N GLU A 40 -15.30 2.74 16.11
CA GLU A 40 -14.32 1.93 16.82
C GLU A 40 -14.80 1.59 18.24
N VAL A 41 -15.30 2.57 18.99
CA VAL A 41 -15.91 2.33 20.31
C VAL A 41 -17.10 1.36 20.16
N ALA A 42 -18.00 1.64 19.22
CA ALA A 42 -19.17 0.80 18.99
C ALA A 42 -18.79 -0.65 18.68
N SER A 43 -17.76 -0.86 17.86
CA SER A 43 -17.24 -2.18 17.52
C SER A 43 -16.60 -2.89 18.72
N LYS A 44 -15.84 -2.19 19.58
CA LYS A 44 -15.19 -2.81 20.75
C LYS A 44 -16.16 -3.14 21.87
N PHE A 45 -17.24 -2.36 22.01
CA PHE A 45 -18.27 -2.58 23.03
C PHE A 45 -19.48 -3.38 22.51
N GLY A 46 -19.54 -3.70 21.22
CA GLY A 46 -20.65 -4.45 20.61
C GLY A 46 -21.98 -3.68 20.60
N VAL A 47 -21.95 -2.35 20.53
CA VAL A 47 -23.14 -1.48 20.57
C VAL A 47 -23.38 -0.79 19.24
N CYS A 48 -24.58 -0.24 19.04
CA CYS A 48 -24.89 0.55 17.85
C CYS A 48 -24.08 1.87 17.86
N PRO A 49 -23.42 2.25 16.74
CA PRO A 49 -22.66 3.50 16.62
C PRO A 49 -23.46 4.76 16.95
N ASP A 50 -24.76 4.75 16.65
CA ASP A 50 -25.66 5.88 16.93
C ASP A 50 -25.83 6.13 18.43
N ILE A 51 -25.68 5.10 19.28
CA ILE A 51 -25.75 5.25 20.74
C ILE A 51 -24.52 6.00 21.24
N VAL A 52 -23.33 5.60 20.76
CA VAL A 52 -22.07 6.25 21.12
C VAL A 52 -22.09 7.71 20.66
N ARG A 53 -22.55 7.95 19.43
CA ARG A 53 -22.65 9.31 18.87
C ARG A 53 -23.54 10.21 19.73
N LYS A 54 -24.76 9.76 20.07
CA LYS A 54 -25.70 10.54 20.89
C LYS A 54 -25.13 10.90 22.25
N ILE A 55 -24.45 9.96 22.91
CA ILE A 55 -23.84 10.20 24.22
C ILE A 55 -22.70 11.23 24.13
N VAL A 56 -21.93 11.20 23.04
CA VAL A 56 -20.87 12.18 22.79
C VAL A 56 -21.45 13.55 22.43
N GLU A 57 -22.52 13.60 21.63
CA GLU A 57 -23.27 14.83 21.29
C GLU A 57 -23.83 15.51 22.54
N GLU A 58 -24.55 14.75 23.37
CA GLU A 58 -25.18 15.24 24.61
C GLU A 58 -24.14 15.86 25.57
N HIS A 59 -22.97 15.22 25.68
CA HIS A 59 -21.89 15.72 26.54
C HIS A 59 -21.17 16.94 25.95
N LEU A 60 -21.13 17.08 24.62
CA LEU A 60 -20.53 18.24 23.95
C LEU A 60 -21.45 19.48 24.03
N GLU A 61 -22.77 19.28 24.02
CA GLU A 61 -23.77 20.34 24.15
C GLU A 61 -23.95 20.83 25.59
N SER A 62 -23.66 19.99 26.60
CA SER A 62 -23.87 20.29 28.02
C SER A 62 -22.67 19.96 28.93
N PRO A 63 -21.51 20.62 28.75
CA PRO A 63 -20.29 20.31 29.51
C PRO A 63 -20.38 20.63 31.01
N ASP A 64 -21.24 21.57 31.42
CA ASP A 64 -21.30 22.08 32.79
C ASP A 64 -22.27 21.32 33.72
N LEU A 65 -23.24 20.57 33.18
CA LEU A 65 -24.28 19.93 34.00
C LEU A 65 -23.89 18.55 34.55
N ASN A 66 -22.87 17.92 33.97
CA ASN A 66 -22.53 16.51 34.25
C ASN A 66 -21.26 16.32 35.09
N GLN A 67 -20.74 17.38 35.74
CA GLN A 67 -19.50 17.27 36.54
C GLN A 67 -19.63 16.38 37.80
N ASN A 68 -20.87 16.05 38.22
CA ASN A 68 -21.14 15.25 39.41
C ASN A 68 -21.44 13.77 39.12
N GLU A 69 -21.55 13.35 37.86
CA GLU A 69 -21.77 11.95 37.47
C GLU A 69 -20.50 11.36 36.87
N ASP A 70 -20.23 10.08 37.21
CA ASP A 70 -19.12 9.36 36.60
C ASP A 70 -19.30 9.33 35.07
N PRO A 71 -18.30 9.78 34.29
CA PRO A 71 -18.44 9.88 32.85
C PRO A 71 -18.75 8.51 32.24
N SER A 72 -19.71 8.48 31.31
CA SER A 72 -20.10 7.26 30.63
C SER A 72 -18.87 6.56 30.02
N ARG A 73 -18.75 5.25 30.22
CA ARG A 73 -17.65 4.43 29.67
C ARG A 73 -17.43 4.62 28.17
N TYR A 74 -18.48 4.93 27.40
CA TYR A 74 -18.40 5.19 25.97
C TYR A 74 -17.72 6.53 25.66
N LEU A 75 -18.01 7.55 26.46
CA LEU A 75 -17.38 8.87 26.37
C LEU A 75 -15.90 8.79 26.74
N VAL A 76 -15.57 8.08 27.82
CA VAL A 76 -14.18 7.84 28.22
C VAL A 76 -13.42 7.11 27.12
N ALA A 77 -13.98 6.04 26.56
CA ALA A 77 -13.36 5.30 25.46
C ALA A 77 -13.18 6.14 24.19
N TYR A 78 -14.18 6.96 23.83
CA TYR A 78 -14.09 7.90 22.71
C TYR A 78 -12.94 8.89 22.93
N ARG A 79 -12.86 9.49 24.12
CA ARG A 79 -11.79 10.46 24.44
C ARG A 79 -10.41 9.84 24.36
N LEU A 80 -10.25 8.60 24.85
CA LEU A 80 -8.98 7.87 24.75
C LEU A 80 -8.55 7.63 23.30
N ILE A 81 -9.49 7.32 22.40
CA ILE A 81 -9.18 7.14 20.97
C ILE A 81 -8.75 8.48 20.35
N ILE A 82 -9.47 9.57 20.65
CA ILE A 82 -9.14 10.90 20.17
C ILE A 82 -7.75 11.34 20.66
N ASP A 83 -7.47 11.20 21.96
CA ASP A 83 -6.18 11.54 22.54
C ASP A 83 -5.05 10.69 21.90
N GLY A 84 -5.32 9.41 21.63
CA GLY A 84 -4.43 8.54 20.86
C GLY A 84 -4.16 9.05 19.45
N LYS A 85 -5.19 9.41 18.68
CA LYS A 85 -5.04 10.00 17.34
C LYS A 85 -4.26 11.33 17.36
N ILE A 86 -4.48 12.15 18.39
CA ILE A 86 -3.72 13.40 18.59
C ILE A 86 -2.23 13.09 18.79
N LEU A 87 -1.89 12.16 19.68
CA LEU A 87 -0.50 11.76 19.93
C LEU A 87 0.18 11.23 18.66
N GLN A 88 -0.53 10.40 17.87
CA GLN A 88 -0.01 9.89 16.60
C GLN A 88 0.32 11.03 15.63
N SER A 89 -0.52 12.06 15.59
CA SER A 89 -0.31 13.21 14.70
C SER A 89 0.87 14.11 15.08
N GLN A 90 1.27 14.12 16.35
CA GLN A 90 2.41 14.91 16.83
C GLN A 90 3.75 14.30 16.43
N GLU A 91 3.80 12.97 16.25
CA GLU A 91 5.03 12.22 15.94
C GLU A 91 4.90 11.48 14.59
N PRO A 92 4.79 12.20 13.46
CA PRO A 92 4.60 11.58 12.14
C PRO A 92 5.80 10.72 11.72
N ASP A 93 7.01 11.02 12.19
CA ASP A 93 8.24 10.28 11.87
C ASP A 93 8.21 8.83 12.39
N PHE A 94 7.40 8.52 13.41
CA PHE A 94 7.21 7.15 13.91
C PHE A 94 6.35 6.31 12.97
N TYR A 95 5.31 6.91 12.39
CA TYR A 95 4.32 6.22 11.55
C TYR A 95 4.64 6.28 10.06
N LEU A 96 5.37 7.31 9.62
CA LEU A 96 5.70 7.57 8.22
C LEU A 96 7.21 7.71 8.03
N ALA A 97 7.73 7.02 7.02
CA ALA A 97 9.11 7.22 6.62
C ALA A 97 9.28 8.61 5.95
N PRO A 98 10.22 9.45 6.40
CA PRO A 98 10.43 10.76 5.79
C PRO A 98 10.95 10.62 4.35
N ASN A 99 10.28 11.28 3.41
CA ASN A 99 10.73 11.30 2.01
C ASN A 99 12.02 12.10 1.88
N LYS A 100 13.08 11.47 1.37
CA LYS A 100 14.42 12.08 1.16
C LYS A 100 14.45 13.26 0.18
N THR A 101 13.33 13.66 -0.41
CA THR A 101 13.26 14.84 -1.30
C THR A 101 13.28 16.17 -0.54
N SER A 102 13.07 16.18 0.78
CA SER A 102 13.16 17.39 1.62
C SER A 102 14.57 17.66 2.17
N LEU A 103 15.62 17.10 1.55
CA LEU A 103 17.02 17.28 1.97
C LEU A 103 17.61 18.69 1.70
N LEU A 104 16.78 19.66 1.30
CA LEU A 104 17.21 21.06 1.21
C LEU A 104 17.26 21.77 2.57
N ASN A 105 16.76 21.17 3.65
CA ASN A 105 17.04 21.65 5.01
C ASN A 105 18.40 21.14 5.50
N LEU A 106 19.45 21.71 4.90
CA LEU A 106 20.83 21.68 5.37
C LEU A 106 20.90 22.37 6.74
N ASN A 107 21.03 21.60 7.83
CA ASN A 107 21.91 21.91 8.98
C ASN A 107 21.76 21.00 10.22
N VAL A 108 21.00 19.90 10.16
CA VAL A 108 21.01 18.93 11.27
C VAL A 108 21.65 17.61 10.81
N PRO A 109 22.79 17.18 11.37
CA PRO A 109 23.29 15.83 11.15
C PRO A 109 22.32 14.86 11.84
N LYS A 110 21.28 14.43 11.12
CA LYS A 110 20.39 13.38 11.59
C LYS A 110 21.21 12.10 11.66
N LYS A 111 21.56 11.67 12.89
CA LYS A 111 22.19 10.36 13.12
C LYS A 111 21.35 9.31 12.39
N ALA A 112 22.00 8.44 11.62
CA ALA A 112 21.31 7.35 10.98
C ALA A 112 20.61 6.49 12.05
N HIS A 113 19.43 5.97 11.73
CA HIS A 113 18.71 5.04 12.61
C HIS A 113 19.65 3.87 12.98
N PRO A 114 19.72 3.43 14.24
CA PRO A 114 20.69 2.42 14.70
C PRO A 114 20.60 1.09 13.94
N GLU A 115 19.40 0.72 13.49
CA GLU A 115 19.16 -0.49 12.70
C GLU A 115 19.39 -0.30 11.19
N ARG A 116 19.72 0.92 10.74
CA ARG A 116 20.05 1.17 9.34
C ARG A 116 21.39 0.52 9.05
N MET A 117 21.33 -0.70 8.52
CA MET A 117 22.53 -1.43 8.11
C MET A 117 23.40 -0.52 7.24
N HIS A 118 24.69 -0.44 7.59
CA HIS A 118 25.71 0.20 6.78
C HIS A 118 25.62 -0.37 5.35
N GLU A 119 25.91 0.41 4.30
CA GLU A 119 25.64 0.13 2.86
C GLU A 119 26.27 -1.17 2.28
N LEU A 120 26.74 -2.10 3.11
CA LEU A 120 27.48 -3.31 2.78
C LEU A 120 26.62 -4.56 2.51
N LEU A 121 25.29 -4.50 2.64
CA LEU A 121 24.42 -5.69 2.59
C LEU A 121 23.30 -5.69 1.52
N ASP A 122 23.37 -4.82 0.50
CA ASP A 122 22.46 -4.86 -0.68
C ASP A 122 22.84 -6.01 -1.66
N SER A 123 23.06 -7.21 -1.12
CA SER A 123 23.40 -8.41 -1.89
C SER A 123 22.14 -9.21 -2.19
N GLY A 124 21.56 -8.99 -3.37
CA GLY A 124 20.53 -9.89 -3.92
C GLY A 124 21.12 -11.25 -4.31
N PRO A 125 20.34 -12.35 -4.27
CA PRO A 125 20.84 -13.72 -4.45
C PRO A 125 21.23 -14.10 -5.89
N ALA A 126 21.25 -13.16 -6.84
CA ALA A 126 21.30 -13.46 -8.28
C ALA A 126 22.69 -13.85 -8.83
N ASP A 127 23.80 -13.56 -8.13
CA ASP A 127 25.15 -13.67 -8.74
C ASP A 127 26.08 -14.73 -8.10
N MET A 128 25.54 -15.67 -7.31
CA MET A 128 26.34 -16.74 -6.66
C MET A 128 26.71 -17.93 -7.59
N VAL A 129 26.64 -17.75 -8.91
CA VAL A 129 27.01 -18.77 -9.92
C VAL A 129 28.01 -18.18 -10.90
N GLY A 130 29.28 -18.08 -10.48
CA GLY A 130 30.34 -17.60 -11.36
C GLY A 130 31.74 -17.58 -10.74
N ALA A 131 32.44 -18.71 -10.90
CA ALA A 131 33.90 -18.85 -11.00
C ALA A 131 34.79 -18.45 -9.81
N GLY A 132 35.59 -19.44 -9.38
CA GLY A 132 36.72 -19.23 -8.49
C GLY A 132 37.90 -18.51 -9.15
N GLN A 133 38.95 -18.42 -8.32
CA GLN A 133 40.30 -17.92 -8.56
C GLN A 133 40.60 -16.46 -8.22
N GLN A 134 41.43 -16.37 -7.18
CA GLN A 134 42.55 -15.45 -6.97
C GLN A 134 42.27 -14.08 -6.34
N MET A 135 42.51 -14.10 -5.03
CA MET A 135 42.85 -12.99 -4.15
C MET A 135 44.11 -12.27 -4.67
N THR A 136 43.98 -10.99 -5.03
CA THR A 136 44.96 -9.90 -4.83
C THR A 136 44.60 -8.71 -5.72
N LYS A 137 43.74 -7.82 -5.21
CA LYS A 137 43.73 -6.39 -5.55
C LYS A 137 42.82 -5.68 -4.55
N MET A 138 43.33 -4.57 -4.02
CA MET A 138 42.64 -3.70 -3.07
C MET A 138 41.21 -3.40 -3.54
N PRO A 139 40.22 -3.33 -2.63
CA PRO A 139 38.84 -3.08 -3.01
C PRO A 139 38.72 -1.63 -3.48
N SER A 140 38.88 -1.43 -4.79
CA SER A 140 38.29 -0.29 -5.49
C SER A 140 36.82 -0.23 -5.06
N THR A 141 36.43 0.88 -4.46
CA THR A 141 35.04 1.24 -4.13
C THR A 141 34.25 1.41 -5.42
N ARG A 142 34.04 0.34 -6.18
CA ARG A 142 33.04 0.29 -7.23
C ARG A 142 31.70 0.34 -6.51
N GLN A 143 31.09 1.51 -6.49
CA GLN A 143 29.67 1.63 -6.16
C GLN A 143 28.92 0.70 -7.11
N ARG A 144 28.47 -0.44 -6.59
CA ARG A 144 27.72 -1.42 -7.36
C ARG A 144 26.32 -0.86 -7.63
N PRO A 145 25.72 -1.15 -8.79
CA PRO A 145 24.46 -0.56 -9.20
C PRO A 145 23.35 -1.01 -8.25
N ARG A 146 22.60 -0.03 -7.71
CA ARG A 146 21.41 -0.27 -6.90
C ARG A 146 20.33 -0.94 -7.73
N SER A 147 19.62 -1.90 -7.13
CA SER A 147 18.45 -2.52 -7.75
C SER A 147 17.39 -1.45 -8.07
N LYS A 148 16.97 -1.39 -9.33
CA LYS A 148 15.93 -0.47 -9.79
C LYS A 148 14.62 -1.21 -10.00
N TRP A 149 13.65 -0.92 -9.15
CA TRP A 149 12.29 -1.47 -9.28
C TRP A 149 11.56 -0.83 -10.47
N HIS A 150 10.83 -1.65 -11.22
CA HIS A 150 9.91 -1.22 -12.26
C HIS A 150 8.53 -1.83 -12.03
N LEU A 151 7.48 -1.10 -12.44
CA LEU A 151 6.12 -1.63 -12.45
C LEU A 151 6.01 -2.74 -13.49
N GLY A 152 5.35 -3.85 -13.15
CA GLY A 152 5.03 -4.95 -14.08
C GLY A 152 6.21 -5.46 -14.91
N ILE A 153 5.90 -5.96 -16.11
CA ILE A 153 6.89 -6.35 -17.14
C ILE A 153 6.61 -5.60 -18.45
N ARG A 154 7.65 -5.39 -19.27
CA ARG A 154 7.50 -4.69 -20.57
C ARG A 154 7.75 -5.63 -21.74
N SER A 155 7.09 -5.35 -22.86
CA SER A 155 7.30 -6.07 -24.12
C SER A 155 7.38 -5.10 -25.29
N GLN A 156 8.32 -5.37 -26.19
CA GLN A 156 8.49 -4.68 -27.46
C GLN A 156 7.71 -5.34 -28.61
N SER A 157 6.89 -6.35 -28.32
CA SER A 157 6.00 -6.98 -29.30
C SER A 157 4.72 -6.17 -29.51
N ASN A 158 4.05 -6.39 -30.64
CA ASN A 158 2.70 -5.85 -30.90
C ASN A 158 1.72 -6.27 -29.77
N SER A 159 0.80 -5.39 -29.36
CA SER A 159 -0.16 -5.65 -28.28
C SER A 159 -0.96 -6.93 -28.45
N MET A 160 -1.37 -7.27 -29.67
CA MET A 160 -2.11 -8.50 -29.95
C MET A 160 -1.24 -9.74 -29.74
N HIS A 161 0.04 -9.65 -30.09
CA HIS A 161 0.99 -10.72 -29.85
C HIS A 161 1.22 -10.90 -28.34
N VAL A 162 1.42 -9.80 -27.60
CA VAL A 162 1.57 -9.85 -26.13
C VAL A 162 0.37 -10.51 -25.48
N MET A 163 -0.85 -10.10 -25.84
CA MET A 163 -2.06 -10.72 -25.28
C MET A 163 -2.19 -12.19 -25.65
N LYS A 164 -1.85 -12.59 -26.89
CA LYS A 164 -1.85 -14.00 -27.31
C LYS A 164 -0.89 -14.84 -26.46
N GLU A 165 0.32 -14.35 -26.21
CA GLU A 165 1.30 -15.01 -25.36
C GLU A 165 0.81 -15.13 -23.91
N VAL A 166 0.15 -14.08 -23.39
CA VAL A 166 -0.49 -14.12 -22.06
C VAL A 166 -1.56 -15.21 -22.01
N TYR A 167 -2.50 -15.25 -22.96
CA TYR A 167 -3.53 -16.29 -22.97
C TYR A 167 -2.95 -17.70 -23.09
N ARG A 168 -1.89 -17.88 -23.90
CA ARG A 168 -1.21 -19.17 -24.01
C ARG A 168 -0.56 -19.57 -22.68
N ALA A 169 0.15 -18.64 -22.03
CA ALA A 169 0.75 -18.88 -20.73
C ALA A 169 -0.30 -19.24 -19.67
N LEU A 170 -1.44 -18.55 -19.63
CA LEU A 170 -2.55 -18.84 -18.71
C LEU A 170 -3.14 -20.24 -18.95
N HIS A 171 -3.35 -20.60 -20.21
CA HIS A 171 -3.83 -21.94 -20.59
C HIS A 171 -2.86 -23.03 -20.14
N GLU A 172 -1.57 -22.90 -20.43
CA GLU A 172 -0.54 -23.88 -20.05
C GLU A 172 -0.35 -24.00 -18.53
N LEU A 173 -0.62 -22.94 -17.77
CA LEU A 173 -0.60 -22.95 -16.31
C LEU A 173 -1.89 -23.51 -15.69
N GLY A 174 -2.93 -23.74 -16.50
CA GLY A 174 -4.25 -24.20 -16.04
C GLY A 174 -5.01 -23.12 -15.27
N PHE A 175 -4.74 -21.84 -15.53
CA PHE A 175 -5.47 -20.74 -14.90
C PHE A 175 -6.75 -20.46 -15.67
N LEU A 176 -7.79 -20.03 -14.96
CA LEU A 176 -9.04 -19.60 -15.56
C LEU A 176 -9.01 -18.08 -15.77
N TRP A 177 -9.58 -17.59 -16.86
CA TRP A 177 -9.66 -16.14 -17.09
C TRP A 177 -10.98 -15.71 -17.72
N ARG A 178 -11.31 -14.43 -17.50
CA ARG A 178 -12.41 -13.73 -18.14
C ARG A 178 -11.94 -12.38 -18.67
N ASN A 179 -12.37 -12.05 -19.88
CA ASN A 179 -12.11 -10.74 -20.48
C ASN A 179 -13.05 -9.69 -19.87
N ILE A 180 -12.47 -8.62 -19.32
CA ILE A 180 -13.21 -7.42 -18.90
C ILE A 180 -13.20 -6.41 -20.06
N SER A 181 -12.06 -6.30 -20.74
CA SER A 181 -11.86 -5.52 -21.96
C SER A 181 -10.82 -6.21 -22.84
N PHE A 182 -10.55 -5.69 -24.04
CA PHE A 182 -9.58 -6.24 -24.99
C PHE A 182 -8.16 -6.41 -24.41
N PHE A 183 -7.77 -5.50 -23.52
CA PHE A 183 -6.44 -5.44 -22.91
C PHE A 183 -6.49 -5.53 -21.37
N ARG A 184 -7.62 -5.96 -20.81
CA ARG A 184 -7.81 -6.13 -19.38
C ARG A 184 -8.55 -7.43 -19.09
N ILE A 185 -7.89 -8.32 -18.37
CA ILE A 185 -8.41 -9.65 -18.05
C ILE A 185 -8.36 -9.89 -16.56
N ARG A 186 -9.32 -10.69 -16.07
CA ARG A 186 -9.33 -11.19 -14.70
C ARG A 186 -8.97 -12.66 -14.73
N VAL A 187 -7.97 -13.02 -13.94
CA VAL A 187 -7.41 -14.36 -13.84
C VAL A 187 -7.76 -14.93 -12.47
N LYS A 188 -8.08 -16.22 -12.44
CA LYS A 188 -8.33 -17.01 -11.24
C LYS A 188 -7.40 -18.22 -11.25
N MET A 189 -6.70 -18.44 -10.15
CA MET A 189 -5.92 -19.64 -9.88
C MET A 189 -6.60 -20.42 -8.75
N ASP A 190 -6.96 -21.67 -9.00
CA ASP A 190 -7.40 -22.57 -7.93
C ASP A 190 -6.19 -23.00 -7.10
N SER A 191 -6.32 -22.90 -5.76
CA SER A 191 -5.25 -23.27 -4.86
C SER A 191 -5.08 -24.79 -4.84
N LYS A 192 -3.90 -25.27 -5.24
CA LYS A 192 -3.58 -26.71 -5.19
C LYS A 192 -3.44 -27.23 -3.76
N ARG A 193 -3.09 -26.35 -2.81
CA ARG A 193 -2.88 -26.71 -1.40
C ARG A 193 -4.20 -26.87 -0.67
N ASN A 194 -5.17 -25.99 -0.97
CA ASN A 194 -6.46 -25.92 -0.29
C ASN A 194 -7.61 -26.02 -1.30
N PRO A 195 -8.20 -27.21 -1.52
CA PRO A 195 -9.34 -27.37 -2.39
C PRO A 195 -10.49 -26.42 -1.99
N GLY A 196 -11.04 -25.68 -2.95
CA GLY A 196 -12.11 -24.69 -2.74
C GLY A 196 -11.62 -23.24 -2.57
N ARG A 197 -10.36 -23.05 -2.16
CA ARG A 197 -9.75 -21.72 -2.14
C ARG A 197 -9.25 -21.34 -3.52
N HIS A 198 -9.48 -20.10 -3.91
CA HIS A 198 -9.03 -19.58 -5.19
C HIS A 198 -8.57 -18.14 -5.07
N GLU A 199 -7.48 -17.83 -5.73
CA GLU A 199 -6.91 -16.48 -5.76
C GLU A 199 -7.26 -15.81 -7.09
N LYS A 200 -7.52 -14.50 -7.04
CA LYS A 200 -7.89 -13.70 -8.22
C LYS A 200 -6.91 -12.55 -8.40
N MET A 201 -6.61 -12.22 -9.64
CA MET A 201 -5.86 -11.01 -9.99
C MET A 201 -6.34 -10.44 -11.31
N ASN A 202 -6.04 -9.16 -11.58
CA ASN A 202 -6.24 -8.58 -12.90
C ASN A 202 -4.90 -8.37 -13.59
N ILE A 203 -4.90 -8.63 -14.90
CA ILE A 203 -3.79 -8.31 -15.79
C ILE A 203 -4.27 -7.23 -16.75
N THR A 204 -3.52 -6.14 -16.86
CA THR A 204 -3.83 -5.03 -17.77
C THR A 204 -2.63 -4.70 -18.64
N LEU A 205 -2.85 -4.60 -19.95
CA LEU A 205 -1.82 -4.17 -20.89
C LEU A 205 -1.98 -2.66 -21.16
N TYR A 206 -0.97 -1.89 -20.77
CA TYR A 206 -0.89 -0.46 -21.01
C TYR A 206 0.06 -0.16 -22.17
N ARG A 207 -0.26 0.89 -22.92
CA ARG A 207 0.65 1.45 -23.91
C ARG A 207 1.57 2.46 -23.24
N SER A 208 2.88 2.27 -23.36
CA SER A 208 3.86 3.25 -22.88
C SER A 208 3.75 4.55 -23.70
N PRO A 209 3.97 5.73 -23.11
CA PRO A 209 4.01 6.99 -23.86
C PRO A 209 5.03 6.99 -25.01
N ARG A 210 6.06 6.15 -24.94
CA ARG A 210 7.11 6.01 -25.97
C ARG A 210 6.76 5.00 -27.06
N CYS A 211 5.60 4.34 -26.96
CA CYS A 211 5.19 3.33 -27.91
C CYS A 211 4.76 3.97 -29.24
N SER A 212 5.46 3.61 -30.31
CA SER A 212 5.11 3.94 -31.68
C SER A 212 4.84 2.67 -32.47
N GLU A 213 4.29 2.80 -33.68
CA GLU A 213 4.08 1.65 -34.57
C GLU A 213 5.41 0.99 -35.00
N ARG A 214 6.48 1.78 -35.11
CA ARG A 214 7.83 1.29 -35.44
C ARG A 214 8.59 0.76 -34.22
N SER A 215 8.19 1.16 -33.02
CA SER A 215 8.83 0.80 -31.75
C SER A 215 7.77 0.52 -30.70
N PRO A 216 7.18 -0.70 -30.71
CA PRO A 216 6.18 -1.06 -29.73
C PRO A 216 6.79 -1.06 -28.33
N ASP A 217 6.05 -0.57 -27.35
CA ASP A 217 6.46 -0.58 -25.93
C ASP A 217 5.19 -0.69 -25.08
N TYR A 218 4.87 -1.91 -24.66
CA TYR A 218 3.70 -2.18 -23.83
C TYR A 218 4.13 -2.65 -22.44
N LEU A 219 3.38 -2.21 -21.45
CA LEU A 219 3.55 -2.55 -20.04
C LEU A 219 2.43 -3.50 -19.62
N LEU A 220 2.79 -4.71 -19.22
CA LEU A 220 1.87 -5.65 -18.61
C LEU A 220 1.90 -5.46 -17.08
N ASP A 221 0.79 -4.98 -16.53
CA ASP A 221 0.59 -4.74 -15.11
C ASP A 221 -0.21 -5.86 -14.44
N PHE A 222 0.08 -6.12 -13.17
CA PHE A 222 -0.57 -7.12 -12.34
C PHE A 222 -1.12 -6.45 -11.09
N SER A 223 -2.43 -6.62 -10.85
CA SER A 223 -3.08 -6.08 -9.65
C SER A 223 -3.80 -7.21 -8.90
N SER A 224 -3.60 -7.27 -7.58
CA SER A 224 -4.37 -8.18 -6.73
C SER A 224 -5.84 -7.76 -6.74
N CYS A 225 -6.74 -8.74 -6.83
CA CYS A 225 -8.15 -8.50 -6.55
C CYS A 225 -8.34 -8.71 -5.06
N GLN A 226 -8.56 -7.63 -4.29
CA GLN A 226 -8.99 -7.80 -2.91
C GLN A 226 -10.26 -8.66 -2.90
N MET A 227 -10.19 -9.76 -2.16
CA MET A 227 -11.34 -10.61 -1.90
C MET A 227 -12.26 -9.80 -1.00
N GLU A 228 -13.24 -9.11 -1.58
CA GLU A 228 -14.48 -8.81 -0.87
C GLU A 228 -15.18 -10.16 -0.66
N ASN A 229 -14.66 -10.96 0.28
CA ASN A 229 -15.40 -12.11 0.75
C ASN A 229 -16.64 -11.56 1.43
N GLU A 230 -17.78 -11.74 0.77
CA GLU A 230 -18.99 -12.34 1.33
C GLU A 230 -18.91 -12.43 2.86
N ARG A 231 -19.15 -11.29 3.53
CA ARG A 231 -19.21 -11.17 4.98
C ARG A 231 -20.50 -11.80 5.48
N GLU A 232 -20.64 -13.10 5.32
CA GLU A 232 -21.56 -13.87 6.12
C GLU A 232 -20.80 -15.10 6.60
N GLN A 233 -20.52 -15.12 7.91
CA GLN A 233 -20.04 -16.27 8.70
C GLN A 233 -18.51 -16.48 8.77
N SER A 234 -17.84 -15.69 9.61
CA SER A 234 -17.01 -16.18 10.73
C SER A 234 -16.22 -15.02 11.32
N GLY A 235 -16.49 -14.72 12.59
CA GLY A 235 -15.91 -13.59 13.33
C GLY A 235 -14.57 -13.92 13.97
N ASP A 236 -13.60 -14.44 13.21
CA ASP A 236 -12.27 -14.68 13.78
C ASP A 236 -11.11 -14.52 12.76
N ASN A 237 -10.16 -13.66 13.14
CA ASN A 237 -8.81 -13.45 12.59
C ASN A 237 -8.64 -13.00 11.11
N SER A 238 -8.91 -11.71 10.84
CA SER A 238 -8.76 -11.06 9.52
C SER A 238 -7.31 -10.94 9.01
N ASP A 239 -6.31 -10.91 9.88
CA ASP A 239 -4.93 -10.57 9.49
C ASP A 239 -4.16 -11.73 8.84
N TRP A 240 -4.48 -12.97 9.24
CA TRP A 240 -3.84 -14.17 8.69
C TRP A 240 -4.29 -14.47 7.26
N VAL A 241 -5.55 -14.19 6.94
CA VAL A 241 -6.12 -14.43 5.60
C VAL A 241 -5.50 -13.49 4.55
N SER A 242 -5.28 -12.23 4.93
CA SER A 242 -4.69 -11.19 4.06
C SER A 242 -3.23 -11.50 3.68
N SER A 243 -2.44 -11.99 4.64
CA SER A 243 -1.05 -12.38 4.43
C SER A 243 -0.92 -13.53 3.42
N HIS A 244 -1.86 -14.49 3.45
CA HIS A 244 -1.87 -15.61 2.51
C HIS A 244 -2.24 -15.17 1.08
N SER A 245 -3.20 -14.25 0.93
CA SER A 245 -3.59 -13.71 -0.40
C SER A 245 -2.43 -12.97 -1.07
N THR A 246 -1.64 -12.21 -0.30
CA THR A 246 -0.47 -11.49 -0.86
C THR A 246 0.57 -12.45 -1.43
N MET A 247 0.88 -13.54 -0.71
CA MET A 247 1.85 -14.53 -1.20
C MET A 247 1.31 -15.31 -2.40
N GLU A 248 0.04 -15.72 -2.38
CA GLU A 248 -0.61 -16.40 -3.51
C GLU A 248 -0.65 -15.51 -4.76
N PHE A 249 -0.85 -14.19 -4.60
CA PHE A 249 -0.74 -13.20 -5.66
C PHE A 249 0.67 -13.17 -6.29
N PHE A 250 1.72 -13.12 -5.47
CA PHE A 250 3.09 -13.17 -5.98
C PHE A 250 3.43 -14.51 -6.65
N GLU A 251 2.92 -15.63 -6.13
CA GLU A 251 3.08 -16.94 -6.76
C GLU A 251 2.41 -16.97 -8.15
N MET A 252 1.20 -16.40 -8.30
CA MET A 252 0.53 -16.27 -9.61
C MET A 252 1.36 -15.43 -10.58
N CYS A 253 1.81 -14.25 -10.14
CA CYS A 253 2.62 -13.34 -10.96
C CYS A 253 3.92 -14.02 -11.42
N SER A 254 4.64 -14.66 -10.50
CA SER A 254 5.90 -15.36 -10.77
C SER A 254 5.72 -16.48 -11.81
N LYS A 255 4.68 -17.32 -11.68
CA LYS A 255 4.40 -18.38 -12.66
C LYS A 255 4.18 -17.82 -14.07
N ILE A 256 3.40 -16.75 -14.20
CA ILE A 256 3.12 -16.14 -15.50
C ILE A 256 4.36 -15.45 -16.06
N ILE A 257 5.07 -14.67 -15.24
CA ILE A 257 6.30 -13.96 -15.66
C ILE A 257 7.35 -14.95 -16.14
N ASN A 258 7.62 -16.01 -15.39
CA ASN A 258 8.58 -17.05 -15.78
C ASN A 258 8.15 -17.73 -17.09
N LYS A 259 6.85 -17.97 -17.27
CA LYS A 259 6.32 -18.59 -18.48
C LYS A 259 6.48 -17.69 -19.71
N LEU A 260 6.26 -16.39 -19.55
CA LEU A 260 6.44 -15.40 -20.63
C LEU A 260 7.92 -15.14 -20.94
N ALA A 261 8.80 -15.17 -19.92
CA ALA A 261 10.23 -14.93 -20.10
C ALA A 261 10.93 -16.04 -20.89
N LEU A 262 10.56 -17.30 -20.66
CA LEU A 262 11.16 -18.45 -21.37
C LEU A 262 10.79 -18.50 -22.86
N GLN A 263 9.71 -17.84 -23.26
CA GLN A 263 9.18 -17.87 -24.63
C GLN A 263 9.83 -16.83 -25.55
N GLY A 264 10.49 -15.80 -24.99
CA GLY A 264 11.17 -14.78 -25.78
C GLY A 264 12.50 -15.24 -26.43
N ASN A 265 12.92 -16.48 -26.18
CA ASN A 265 14.19 -17.05 -26.66
C ASN A 265 14.03 -18.10 -27.77
N ASN A 266 12.82 -18.36 -28.26
CA ASN A 266 12.53 -19.23 -29.41
C ASN A 266 11.94 -18.42 -30.56
#